data_AF-A0A1F0QM86-F1
#
_entry.id   AF-A0A1F0QM86-F1
#
_cell.length_a   1.000
_cell.length_b   1.000
_cell.length_c   1.000
_cell.angle_alpha   90.00
_cell.angle_beta   90.00
_cell.angle_gamma   90.00
#
_symmetry.space_group_name_H-M   'P 1'
#
loop_
_entity.id
_entity.type
_entity.pdbx_description
1 polymer ?
#
loop_
_entity_poly.entity_id
_entity_poly.type
_entity_poly.pdbx_seq_one_letter_code
_entity_poly.pdbx_strand_id
1 'polypeptide(L)'
;MPPVEIYGGEALPLTLTISRHRVGERAKARVLGYGEKRVPSYLVTVRITDPTGRPVAPSLAEAWVRALVPEELVSAVHEISSSSAATFVWLVDSAYTPVHSPLSLFEGFSQAA
;
A
#
# COMPACT_ATOMS: atom_id res chain seq x y z
N MET A 1 -32.17 12.62 0.84
CA MET A 1 -31.08 12.89 -0.11
C MET A 1 -31.10 11.77 -1.13
N PRO A 2 -31.36 12.04 -2.42
CA PRO A 2 -31.26 10.98 -3.42
C PRO A 2 -29.79 10.55 -3.56
N PRO A 3 -29.51 9.30 -3.93
CA PRO A 3 -28.15 8.86 -4.23
C PRO A 3 -27.60 9.71 -5.38
N VAL A 4 -26.38 10.19 -5.23
CA VAL A 4 -25.67 10.93 -6.28
C VAL A 4 -25.29 9.92 -7.36
N GLU A 5 -25.95 9.97 -8.51
CA GLU A 5 -25.53 9.20 -9.68
C GLU A 5 -24.26 9.84 -10.26
N ILE A 6 -23.13 9.21 -9.97
CA ILE A 6 -21.82 9.62 -10.46
C ILE A 6 -21.67 9.06 -11.88
N TYR A 7 -22.33 9.68 -12.86
CA TYR A 7 -22.15 9.31 -14.27
C TYR A 7 -20.77 9.74 -14.77
N GLY A 8 -19.78 8.85 -14.61
CA GLY A 8 -18.58 8.80 -15.43
C GLY A 8 -18.71 7.62 -16.38
N GLY A 9 -18.38 7.79 -17.67
CA GLY A 9 -18.47 6.73 -18.68
C GLY A 9 -17.86 5.40 -18.22
N GLU A 10 -18.37 4.27 -18.72
CA GLU A 10 -18.12 2.88 -18.26
C GLU A 10 -16.63 2.54 -18.01
N ALA A 11 -16.07 3.05 -16.93
CA ALA A 11 -14.88 2.53 -16.32
C ALA A 11 -15.36 1.42 -15.40
N LEU A 12 -15.00 0.19 -15.74
CA LEU A 12 -15.30 -0.94 -14.87
C LEU A 12 -14.68 -0.70 -13.48
N PRO A 13 -15.37 -1.07 -12.40
CA PRO A 13 -14.89 -0.80 -11.05
C PRO A 13 -13.56 -1.52 -10.82
N LEU A 14 -12.59 -0.82 -10.22
CA LEU A 14 -11.37 -1.46 -9.74
C LEU A 14 -11.63 -2.16 -8.40
N THR A 15 -10.94 -3.28 -8.17
CA THR A 15 -10.93 -3.95 -6.87
C THR A 15 -9.68 -3.56 -6.11
N LEU A 16 -9.87 -3.05 -4.89
CA LEU A 16 -8.79 -2.72 -3.96
C LEU A 16 -8.88 -3.66 -2.75
N THR A 17 -7.87 -4.49 -2.57
CA THR A 17 -7.75 -5.41 -1.44
C THR A 17 -6.71 -4.88 -0.47
N ILE A 18 -7.11 -4.67 0.79
CA ILE A 18 -6.23 -4.23 1.88
C ILE A 18 -6.06 -5.37 2.87
N SER A 19 -4.82 -5.75 3.15
CA SER A 19 -4.49 -6.66 4.23
C SER A 19 -3.57 -5.99 5.25
N ARG A 20 -3.63 -6.49 6.49
CA ARG A 20 -2.75 -6.04 7.58
C ARG A 20 -2.13 -7.24 8.30
N HIS A 21 -0.85 -7.14 8.62
CA HIS A 21 -0.12 -8.14 9.37
C HIS A 21 0.66 -7.50 10.52
N ARG A 22 0.69 -8.15 11.70
CA ARG A 22 1.47 -7.63 12.84
C ARG A 22 2.96 -7.72 12.54
N VAL A 23 3.69 -6.66 12.86
CA VAL A 23 5.14 -6.59 12.68
C VAL A 23 5.85 -7.33 13.80
N GLY A 24 6.73 -8.26 13.44
CA GLY A 24 7.59 -8.99 14.38
C GLY A 24 8.83 -8.19 14.80
N GLU A 25 9.49 -8.63 15.88
CA GLU A 25 10.62 -7.91 16.50
C GLU A 25 11.78 -7.61 15.54
N ARG A 26 12.10 -8.52 14.61
CA ARG A 26 13.16 -8.31 13.61
C ARG A 26 12.87 -7.10 12.71
N ALA A 27 11.63 -6.93 12.27
CA ALA A 27 11.24 -5.81 11.42
C ALA A 27 11.20 -4.50 12.20
N LYS A 28 10.74 -4.52 13.47
CA LYS A 28 10.84 -3.36 14.37
C LYS A 28 12.28 -2.88 14.55
N ALA A 29 13.20 -3.80 14.84
CA ALA A 29 14.62 -3.47 15.01
C ALA A 29 15.24 -2.83 13.76
N ARG A 30 14.84 -3.27 12.57
CA ARG A 30 15.31 -2.73 11.29
C ARG A 30 14.80 -1.31 11.02
N VAL A 31 13.55 -1.01 11.38
CA VAL A 31 12.99 0.34 11.29
C VAL A 31 13.65 1.29 12.27
N LEU A 32 13.85 0.87 13.52
CA LEU A 32 14.56 1.68 14.51
C LEU A 32 16.02 1.93 14.09
N GLY A 33 16.70 0.91 13.55
CA GLY A 33 18.06 1.05 13.01
C GLY A 33 18.16 1.91 11.74
N TYR A 34 17.05 2.16 11.05
CA TYR A 34 16.98 3.08 9.90
C TYR A 34 16.92 4.55 10.33
N GLY A 35 16.69 4.83 11.62
CA GLY A 35 16.62 6.19 12.18
C GLY A 35 15.19 6.69 12.43
N GLU A 36 14.18 5.88 12.13
CA GLU A 36 12.80 6.17 12.49
C GLU A 36 12.57 5.89 13.99
N LYS A 37 11.87 6.78 14.67
CA LYS A 37 11.68 6.73 16.13
C LYS A 37 10.40 6.02 16.53
N ARG A 38 9.43 5.96 15.62
CA ARG A 38 8.13 5.32 15.85
C ARG A 38 8.26 3.81 15.68
N VAL A 39 7.62 3.06 16.57
CA VAL A 39 7.62 1.60 16.52
C VAL A 39 6.53 1.12 15.56
N PRO A 40 6.90 0.42 14.46
CA PRO A 40 5.91 -0.11 13.54
C PRO A 40 5.11 -1.24 14.22
N SER A 41 3.80 -1.19 14.07
CA SER A 41 2.85 -2.15 14.64
C SER A 41 2.28 -3.09 13.57
N TYR A 42 2.00 -2.56 12.37
CA TYR A 42 1.42 -3.33 11.27
C TYR A 42 2.13 -3.07 9.95
N LEU A 43 2.25 -4.11 9.14
CA LEU A 43 2.47 -4.04 7.71
C LEU A 43 1.10 -3.93 7.04
N VAL A 44 0.93 -2.95 6.18
CA VAL A 44 -0.23 -2.80 5.31
C VAL A 44 0.19 -3.19 3.91
N THR A 45 -0.61 -4.03 3.26
CA THR A 45 -0.48 -4.37 1.85
C THR A 45 -1.75 -3.99 1.13
N VAL A 46 -1.61 -3.24 0.04
CA VAL A 46 -2.71 -2.89 -0.86
C VAL A 46 -2.44 -3.47 -2.23
N ARG A 47 -3.41 -4.24 -2.72
CA ARG A 47 -3.40 -4.78 -4.07
C ARG A 47 -4.55 -4.18 -4.87
N ILE A 48 -4.24 -3.66 -6.06
CA ILE A 48 -5.24 -3.06 -6.96
C ILE A 48 -5.31 -3.92 -8.23
N THR A 49 -6.51 -4.36 -8.58
CA THR A 49 -6.76 -5.22 -9.74
C THR A 49 -7.96 -4.75 -10.56
N ASP A 50 -7.92 -5.02 -11.86
CA ASP A 50 -9.08 -4.92 -12.75
C ASP A 50 -9.83 -6.26 -12.74
N PRO A 51 -11.14 -6.29 -12.46
CA PRO A 51 -11.96 -7.51 -12.48
C PRO A 51 -11.96 -8.24 -13.84
N THR A 52 -11.65 -7.56 -14.93
CA THR A 52 -11.52 -8.15 -16.26
C THR A 52 -10.19 -8.88 -16.49
N GLY A 53 -9.27 -8.81 -15.52
CA GLY A 53 -7.93 -9.39 -15.60
C GLY A 53 -6.93 -8.53 -16.39
N ARG A 54 -7.31 -7.32 -16.81
CA ARG A 54 -6.39 -6.38 -17.46
C ARG A 54 -5.39 -5.79 -16.46
N PRO A 55 -4.17 -5.44 -16.90
CA PRO A 55 -3.25 -4.68 -16.07
C PRO A 55 -3.84 -3.32 -15.72
N VAL A 56 -3.72 -2.92 -14.45
CA VAL A 56 -4.07 -1.57 -14.00
C VAL A 56 -2.96 -0.61 -14.38
N ALA A 57 -3.31 0.55 -14.93
CA ALA A 57 -2.33 1.59 -15.27
C ALA A 57 -1.56 2.04 -14.00
N PRO A 58 -0.21 2.08 -14.01
CA PRO A 58 0.57 2.41 -12.81
C PRO A 58 0.22 3.77 -12.19
N SER A 59 0.02 4.80 -13.02
CA SER A 59 -0.36 6.14 -12.56
C SER A 59 -1.73 6.17 -11.88
N LEU A 60 -2.67 5.32 -12.32
CA LEU A 60 -3.99 5.20 -11.69
C LEU A 60 -3.90 4.48 -10.35
N ALA A 61 -3.09 3.42 -10.28
CA ALA A 61 -2.85 2.70 -9.03
C ALA A 61 -2.15 3.60 -7.99
N GLU A 62 -1.14 4.36 -8.42
CA GLU A 62 -0.43 5.34 -7.58
C GLU A 62 -1.37 6.43 -7.06
N ALA A 63 -2.25 6.97 -7.91
CA ALA A 63 -3.21 8.00 -7.52
C ALA A 63 -4.15 7.52 -6.41
N TRP A 64 -4.64 6.27 -6.49
CA TRP A 64 -5.46 5.69 -5.43
C TRP A 64 -4.69 5.50 -4.12
N VAL A 65 -3.43 5.05 -4.18
CA VAL A 65 -2.58 4.90 -2.99
C VAL A 65 -2.30 6.25 -2.34
N ARG A 66 -2.03 7.29 -3.13
CA ARG A 66 -1.87 8.67 -2.67
C ARG A 66 -3.13 9.22 -2.00
N ALA A 67 -4.32 8.76 -2.39
CA ALA A 67 -5.56 9.14 -1.72
C ALA A 67 -5.77 8.43 -0.37
N LEU A 68 -5.11 7.29 -0.13
CA LEU A 68 -5.22 6.51 1.10
C LEU A 68 -4.20 6.91 2.17
N VAL A 69 -3.15 7.62 1.79
CA VAL A 69 -2.00 7.94 2.63
C VAL A 69 -1.84 9.46 2.69
N PRO A 70 -1.60 10.06 3.88
CA PRO A 70 -1.29 11.48 3.97
C PRO A 70 -0.17 11.89 3.01
N GLU A 71 -0.33 13.00 2.32
CA GLU A 71 0.58 13.45 1.25
C GLU A 71 2.03 13.55 1.74
N GLU A 72 2.21 14.06 2.95
CA GLU A 72 3.50 14.22 3.64
C GLU A 72 4.22 12.89 3.93
N LEU A 73 3.49 11.77 3.93
CA LEU A 73 3.98 10.44 4.29
C LEU A 73 3.96 9.46 3.11
N VAL A 74 3.64 9.92 1.90
CA VAL A 74 3.57 9.04 0.73
C VAL A 74 4.92 8.35 0.43
N SER A 75 6.04 8.97 0.79
CA SER A 75 7.39 8.41 0.63
C SER A 75 7.69 7.23 1.56
N ALA A 76 6.79 6.92 2.51
CA ALA A 76 6.84 5.69 3.29
C ALA A 76 6.29 4.47 2.52
N VAL A 77 5.60 4.68 1.40
CA VAL A 77 5.00 3.63 0.58
C VAL A 77 5.99 3.11 -0.45
N HIS A 78 6.05 1.78 -0.56
CA HIS A 78 6.88 1.06 -1.51
C HIS A 78 6.01 0.26 -2.46
N GLU A 79 6.31 0.31 -3.75
CA GLU A 79 5.71 -0.57 -4.74
C GLU A 79 6.56 -1.85 -4.87
N ILE A 80 5.92 -3.02 -4.80
CA ILE A 80 6.55 -4.34 -4.92
C ILE A 80 5.99 -5.16 -6.09
N SER A 81 5.35 -4.46 -7.05
CA SER A 81 4.50 -5.01 -8.12
C SER A 81 5.02 -6.30 -8.76
N SER A 82 4.14 -7.29 -8.90
CA SER A 82 4.28 -8.40 -9.84
C SER A 82 3.50 -8.09 -11.14
N SER A 83 3.85 -8.76 -12.23
CA SER A 83 3.47 -8.48 -13.63
C SER A 83 1.97 -8.35 -13.95
N SER A 84 1.07 -8.57 -13.00
CA SER A 84 -0.39 -8.51 -13.19
C SER A 84 -1.15 -7.64 -12.19
N ALA A 85 -0.53 -7.17 -11.10
CA ALA A 85 -1.22 -6.39 -10.07
C ALA A 85 -0.29 -5.39 -9.38
N ALA A 86 -0.71 -4.13 -9.38
CA ALA A 86 -0.03 -3.08 -8.63
C ALA A 86 -0.21 -3.37 -7.13
N THR A 87 0.91 -3.67 -6.46
CA THR A 87 0.94 -4.04 -5.04
C THR A 87 1.84 -3.06 -4.30
N PHE A 88 1.28 -2.42 -3.29
CA PHE A 88 1.93 -1.41 -2.48
C PHE A 88 2.00 -1.86 -1.04
N VAL A 89 3.10 -1.53 -0.37
CA VAL A 89 3.34 -1.91 1.02
C VAL A 89 3.94 -0.76 1.81
N TRP A 90 3.53 -0.65 3.06
CA TRP A 90 4.14 0.27 4.03
C TRP A 90 3.89 -0.20 5.46
N LEU A 91 4.68 0.33 6.38
CA LEU A 91 4.50 0.10 7.81
C LEU A 91 3.68 1.23 8.43
N VAL A 92 2.91 0.90 9.45
CA VAL A 92 2.18 1.86 10.28
C VAL A 92 2.40 1.61 11.76
N ASP A 93 2.30 2.65 12.58
CA ASP A 93 2.28 2.54 14.04
C ASP A 93 0.92 2.08 14.59
N SER A 94 0.73 2.13 15.91
CA SER A 94 -0.52 1.73 16.56
C SER A 94 -1.70 2.65 16.26
N ALA A 95 -1.43 3.87 15.78
CA ALA A 95 -2.42 4.86 15.36
C ALA A 95 -2.70 4.82 13.85
N TYR A 96 -2.18 3.82 13.13
CA TYR A 96 -2.28 3.70 11.68
C TYR A 96 -1.57 4.84 10.91
N THR A 97 -0.61 5.51 11.52
CA THR A 97 0.21 6.52 10.84
C THR A 97 1.36 5.84 10.11
N PRO A 98 1.58 6.11 8.81
CA PRO A 98 2.73 5.57 8.09
C PRO A 98 4.07 5.89 8.74
N VAL A 99 4.97 4.90 8.71
CA VAL A 99 6.29 4.91 9.33
C VAL A 99 7.33 4.64 8.25
N HIS A 100 8.36 5.48 8.16
CA HIS A 100 9.39 5.30 7.14
C HIS A 100 10.19 4.04 7.39
N SER A 101 10.52 3.35 6.31
CA SER A 101 11.22 2.07 6.38
C SER A 101 12.05 1.84 5.13
N PRO A 102 13.18 1.12 5.24
CA PRO A 102 14.00 0.79 4.08
C PRO A 102 13.29 -0.24 3.17
N LEU A 103 13.38 -0.04 1.86
CA LEU A 103 12.81 -0.96 0.84
C LEU A 103 13.24 -2.42 1.05
N SER A 104 14.48 -2.64 1.51
CA SER A 104 15.03 -3.98 1.80
C SER A 104 14.24 -4.81 2.82
N LEU A 105 13.31 -4.21 3.57
CA LEU A 105 12.38 -4.96 4.42
C LEU A 105 11.33 -5.74 3.63
N PHE A 106 11.06 -5.33 2.40
CA PHE A 106 9.96 -5.84 1.59
C PHE A 106 10.41 -6.81 0.48
N GLU A 107 11.71 -7.01 0.29
CA GLU A 107 12.27 -7.91 -0.75
C GLU A 107 11.73 -9.35 -0.65
N GLY A 108 11.47 -9.84 0.57
CA GLY A 108 10.88 -11.17 0.78
C GLY A 108 9.40 -11.28 0.37
N PHE A 109 8.67 -10.15 0.26
CA PHE A 109 7.27 -10.12 -0.19
C PHE A 109 7.17 -10.07 -1.71
N SER A 110 8.14 -9.45 -2.38
CA SER A 110 8.24 -9.44 -3.85
C SER A 110 8.40 -10.85 -4.42
N GLN A 111 9.01 -11.79 -3.68
CA GLN A 111 9.17 -13.20 -4.10
C GLN A 111 7.91 -14.06 -3.88
N ALA A 112 6.95 -13.61 -3.09
CA ALA A 112 5.73 -14.34 -2.75
C ALA A 112 4.48 -13.84 -3.50
N ALA A 113 4.63 -12.85 -4.38
CA ALA A 113 3.57 -12.12 -5.08
C ALA A 113 3.49 -12.43 -6.58
#